data_AF-A0A4Y7U2J0-F1
#
_entry.id   AF-A0A4Y7U2J0-F1
#
_cell.length_a   1.000
_cell.length_b   1.000
_cell.length_c   1.000
_cell.angle_alpha   90.00
_cell.angle_beta   90.00
_cell.angle_gamma   90.00
#
_symmetry.space_group_name_H-M   'P 1'
#
loop_
_entity.id
_entity.type
_entity.pdbx_description
1 polymer ?
#
loop_
_entity_poly.entity_id
_entity_poly.type
_entity_poly.pdbx_seq_one_letter_code
_entity_poly.pdbx_strand_id
1 'polypeptide(L)'
;EVLLAEYINQAPEHIKFIIAPHNIKTDQIASLKSQITKSSILFSEKENTDLSDYNVFIIDTVGLLTKIYSYGTIAYVGGGFGNPGIHNILEPATFGIP
;
A
#
# COMPACT_ATOMS: atom_id res chain seq x y z
N GLU A 1 7.22 -7.90 5.51
CA GLU A 1 7.30 -6.51 5.00
C GLU A 1 8.63 -6.20 4.34
N VAL A 2 9.77 -6.65 4.88
CA VAL A 2 11.12 -6.47 4.28
C VAL A 2 11.17 -6.75 2.77
N LEU A 3 10.60 -7.88 2.33
CA LEU A 3 10.59 -8.26 0.90
C LEU A 3 9.77 -7.30 0.01
N LEU A 4 8.71 -6.68 0.54
CA LEU A 4 7.93 -5.67 -0.19
C LEU A 4 8.70 -4.36 -0.30
N ALA A 5 9.33 -3.91 0.79
CA ALA A 5 10.14 -2.70 0.79
C ALA A 5 11.33 -2.82 -0.16
N GLU A 6 12.01 -3.97 -0.18
CA GLU A 6 13.10 -4.25 -1.10
C GLU A 6 12.65 -4.14 -2.57
N TYR A 7 11.53 -4.77 -2.92
CA TYR A 7 10.98 -4.66 -4.28
C TYR A 7 10.60 -3.22 -4.65
N ILE A 8 9.93 -2.49 -3.76
CA ILE A 8 9.57 -1.07 -3.99
C ILE A 8 10.80 -0.23 -4.32
N ASN A 9 11.89 -0.42 -3.58
CA ASN A 9 13.12 0.33 -3.75
C ASN A 9 13.83 0.03 -5.09
N GLN A 10 13.67 -1.19 -5.62
CA GLN A 10 14.28 -1.61 -6.89
C GLN A 10 13.35 -1.43 -8.10
N ALA A 11 12.06 -1.19 -7.88
CA ALA A 11 11.08 -1.09 -8.96
C ALA A 11 11.39 0.09 -9.90
N PRO A 12 10.96 0.05 -11.17
CA PRO A 12 11.05 1.21 -12.07
C PRO A 12 10.30 2.44 -11.54
N GLU A 13 10.73 3.64 -11.94
CA GLU A 13 10.13 4.92 -11.48
C GLU A 13 8.67 5.13 -11.90
N HIS A 14 8.28 4.56 -13.05
CA HIS A 14 6.90 4.66 -13.53
C HIS A 14 5.91 3.79 -12.73
N ILE A 15 6.39 2.92 -11.84
CA ILE A 15 5.55 2.12 -10.97
C ILE A 15 5.25 2.91 -9.70
N LYS A 16 3.96 3.04 -9.40
CA LYS A 16 3.43 3.66 -8.18
C LYS A 16 2.84 2.58 -7.27
N PHE A 17 2.97 2.76 -5.97
CA PHE A 17 2.52 1.81 -4.96
C PHE A 17 1.50 2.46 -4.03
N ILE A 18 0.42 1.73 -3.73
CA ILE A 18 -0.47 2.05 -2.63
C ILE A 18 -0.34 0.94 -1.60
N ILE A 19 0.03 1.28 -0.36
CA ILE A 19 0.14 0.34 0.74
C ILE A 19 -1.00 0.61 1.71
N ALA A 20 -1.85 -0.38 1.95
CA ALA A 20 -2.92 -0.33 2.94
C ALA A 20 -2.63 -1.34 4.07
N PRO A 21 -1.95 -0.93 5.16
CA PRO A 21 -1.64 -1.82 6.27
C PRO A 21 -2.90 -2.30 6.98
N HIS A 22 -2.93 -3.59 7.37
CA HIS A 22 -4.03 -4.17 8.16
C HIS A 22 -4.12 -3.59 9.59
N ASN A 23 -3.01 -3.06 10.11
CA ASN A 23 -2.91 -2.49 11.44
C ASN A 23 -2.30 -1.07 11.35
N ILE A 24 -3.09 -0.06 11.70
CA ILE A 24 -2.69 1.35 11.62
C ILE A 24 -2.06 1.75 12.95
N LYS A 25 -0.87 1.23 13.23
CA LYS A 25 -0.03 1.66 14.36
C LYS A 25 1.09 2.54 13.84
N THR A 26 1.23 3.73 14.43
CA THR A 26 2.21 4.74 14.04
C THR A 26 3.63 4.19 13.94
N ASP A 27 4.06 3.39 14.92
CA ASP A 27 5.42 2.81 14.93
C ASP A 27 5.66 1.83 13.78
N GLN A 28 4.65 1.04 13.40
CA GLN A 28 4.74 0.10 12.28
C GLN A 28 4.78 0.84 10.95
N ILE A 29 3.95 1.87 10.80
CA ILE A 29 3.95 2.73 9.62
C ILE A 29 5.28 3.47 9.49
N ALA A 30 5.82 4.00 10.59
CA ALA A 30 7.12 4.66 10.60
C ALA A 30 8.25 3.69 10.25
N SER A 31 8.22 2.46 10.78
CA SER A 31 9.19 1.42 10.46
C SER A 31 9.13 0.96 8.99
N LEU A 32 7.94 0.88 8.40
CA LEU A 32 7.77 0.61 6.99
C LEU A 32 8.30 1.77 6.14
N LYS A 33 7.91 3.01 6.47
CA LYS A 33 8.34 4.23 5.76
C LYS A 33 9.86 4.38 5.78
N SER A 34 10.53 4.04 6.88
CA SER A 34 12.00 4.10 6.99
C SER A 34 12.75 3.06 6.15
N GLN A 35 12.08 1.97 5.76
CA GLN A 35 12.65 0.95 4.87
C GLN A 35 12.49 1.30 3.38
N ILE A 36 11.68 2.31 3.06
CA ILE A 36 11.38 2.73 1.68
C ILE A 36 12.28 3.92 1.33
N THR A 37 13.12 3.76 0.32
CA THR A 37 14.05 4.80 -0.14
C THR A 37 13.42 5.76 -1.16
N LYS A 38 12.28 5.36 -1.75
CA LYS A 38 11.51 6.21 -2.68
C LYS A 38 10.66 7.25 -1.94
N SER A 39 10.24 8.29 -2.66
CA SER A 39 9.35 9.30 -2.11
C SER A 39 8.05 8.64 -1.64
N SER A 40 7.73 8.85 -0.35
CA SER A 40 6.57 8.25 0.32
C SER A 40 5.79 9.28 1.12
N ILE A 41 4.46 9.16 1.09
CA ILE A 41 3.54 10.06 1.80
C ILE A 41 2.42 9.26 2.47
N LEU A 42 1.97 9.73 3.63
CA LEU A 42 0.80 9.17 4.32
C LEU A 42 -0.49 9.79 3.80
N PHE A 43 -1.60 9.05 3.86
CA PHE A 43 -2.93 9.58 3.51
C PHE A 43 -3.30 10.79 4.35
N SER A 44 -2.97 10.79 5.65
CA SER A 44 -3.15 11.93 6.53
C SER A 44 -2.30 13.17 6.19
N GLU A 45 -1.21 13.00 5.43
CA GLU A 45 -0.24 14.05 5.08
C GLU A 45 -0.43 14.63 3.67
N LYS A 46 -1.39 14.11 2.90
CA LYS A 46 -1.54 14.41 1.46
C LYS A 46 -1.96 15.84 1.11
N GLU A 47 -2.55 16.58 2.05
CA GLU A 47 -3.13 17.89 1.77
C GLU A 47 -2.05 18.90 1.34
N ASN A 48 -2.35 19.71 0.33
CA ASN A 48 -1.43 20.71 -0.24
C ASN A 48 -0.12 20.14 -0.81
N THR A 49 -0.12 18.86 -1.21
CA THR A 49 1.01 18.23 -1.89
C THR A 49 0.60 17.73 -3.27
N ASP A 50 1.53 17.71 -4.22
CA ASP A 50 1.32 17.03 -5.50
C ASP A 50 1.65 15.54 -5.33
N LEU A 51 0.63 14.69 -5.33
CA LEU A 51 0.79 13.25 -5.16
C LEU A 51 1.54 12.60 -6.33
N SER A 52 1.64 13.26 -7.48
CA SER A 52 2.38 12.73 -8.64
C SER A 52 3.90 12.63 -8.39
N ASP A 53 4.42 13.44 -7.45
CA ASP A 53 5.83 13.43 -7.01
C ASP A 53 6.18 12.24 -6.11
N TYR A 54 5.19 11.50 -5.62
CA TYR A 54 5.38 10.40 -4.68
C TYR A 54 5.26 9.04 -5.38
N ASN A 55 6.21 8.14 -5.16
CA ASN A 55 6.12 6.77 -5.68
C ASN A 55 5.29 5.86 -4.78
N VAL A 56 5.24 6.15 -3.47
CA VAL A 56 4.55 5.31 -2.49
C VAL A 56 3.52 6.12 -1.71
N PHE A 57 2.27 5.66 -1.74
CA PHE A 57 1.19 6.23 -0.95
C PHE A 57 0.75 5.24 0.13
N ILE A 58 0.90 5.62 1.39
CA ILE A 58 0.59 4.75 2.54
C ILE A 58 -0.72 5.20 3.16
N ILE A 59 -1.67 4.28 3.26
CA ILE A 59 -3.03 4.56 3.72
C ILE A 59 -3.10 4.30 5.22
N ASP A 60 -2.98 5.36 6.02
CA ASP A 60 -3.04 5.34 7.48
C ASP A 60 -4.45 5.64 8.02
N THR A 61 -5.48 5.20 7.30
CA THR A 61 -6.90 5.35 7.69
C THR A 61 -7.74 4.12 7.31
N VAL A 62 -8.88 3.93 7.97
CA VAL A 62 -9.80 2.79 7.78
C VAL A 62 -10.92 3.16 6.81
N GLY A 63 -11.42 2.17 6.05
CA GLY A 63 -12.65 2.31 5.27
C GLY A 63 -12.46 2.77 3.83
N LEU A 64 -11.22 2.80 3.33
CA LEU A 64 -10.91 3.19 1.95
C LEU A 64 -10.55 2.02 1.02
N LEU A 65 -10.37 0.81 1.55
CA LEU A 65 -9.75 -0.31 0.82
C LEU A 65 -10.47 -0.66 -0.49
N THR A 66 -11.81 -0.79 -0.47
CA THR A 66 -12.59 -1.09 -1.68
C THR A 66 -12.45 0.00 -2.75
N LYS A 67 -12.34 1.28 -2.36
CA LYS A 67 -12.10 2.39 -3.30
C LYS A 67 -10.70 2.32 -3.88
N ILE A 68 -9.71 1.98 -3.06
CA ILE A 68 -8.31 1.85 -3.50
C ILE A 68 -8.19 0.77 -4.56
N TYR A 69 -8.83 -0.39 -4.35
CA TYR A 69 -8.83 -1.44 -5.35
C TYR A 69 -9.28 -0.90 -6.70
N SER A 70 -10.36 -0.14 -6.82
CA SER A 70 -10.82 0.39 -8.13
C SER A 70 -9.79 1.18 -8.97
N TYR A 71 -8.67 1.63 -8.38
CA TYR A 71 -7.60 2.34 -9.09
C TYR A 71 -6.36 1.46 -9.38
N GLY A 72 -6.32 0.23 -8.87
CA GLY A 72 -5.17 -0.67 -8.98
C GLY A 72 -5.04 -1.33 -10.35
N THR A 73 -3.81 -1.58 -10.77
CA THR A 73 -3.51 -2.42 -11.95
C THR A 73 -3.25 -3.88 -11.55
N ILE A 74 -2.70 -4.11 -10.36
CA ILE A 74 -2.41 -5.42 -9.75
C ILE A 74 -2.65 -5.27 -8.24
N ALA A 75 -3.20 -6.30 -7.60
CA ALA A 75 -3.41 -6.30 -6.15
C ALA A 75 -2.69 -7.48 -5.47
N TYR A 76 -1.81 -7.18 -4.51
CA TYR A 76 -1.28 -8.18 -3.58
C TYR A 76 -2.07 -8.14 -2.27
N VAL A 77 -2.80 -9.21 -1.98
CA VAL A 77 -3.58 -9.34 -0.74
C VAL A 77 -2.79 -10.20 0.26
N GLY A 78 -2.40 -9.60 1.38
CA GLY A 78 -1.67 -10.29 2.44
C GLY A 78 -2.53 -11.28 3.25
N GLY A 79 -1.93 -11.85 4.30
CA GLY A 79 -2.62 -12.73 5.26
C GLY A 79 -2.55 -14.23 4.93
N GLY A 80 -2.05 -14.63 3.75
CA GLY A 80 -2.08 -16.02 3.32
C GLY A 80 -1.20 -17.03 4.07
N PHE A 81 -0.26 -16.56 4.89
CA PHE A 81 0.71 -17.40 5.61
C PHE A 81 0.52 -17.41 7.14
N GLY A 82 -0.61 -16.92 7.67
CA GLY A 82 -0.88 -16.87 9.12
C GLY A 82 -2.35 -17.14 9.48
N ASN A 83 -2.68 -17.20 10.77
CA ASN A 83 -4.07 -17.21 11.26
C ASN A 83 -4.58 -15.77 11.38
N PRO A 84 -5.77 -15.42 10.84
CA PRO A 84 -6.87 -16.29 10.40
C PRO A 84 -6.86 -16.73 8.91
N GLY A 85 -5.82 -16.42 8.14
CA GLY A 85 -5.69 -16.77 6.73
C GLY A 85 -5.81 -15.56 5.79
N ILE A 86 -5.89 -15.86 4.48
CA ILE A 86 -5.98 -14.88 3.38
C ILE A 86 -7.09 -13.85 3.65
N HIS A 87 -6.77 -12.55 3.50
CA HIS A 87 -7.76 -11.48 3.53
C HIS A 87 -8.66 -11.49 2.28
N ASN A 88 -9.71 -10.66 2.24
CA ASN A 88 -10.76 -10.74 1.22
C ASN A 88 -10.27 -10.49 -0.22
N ILE A 89 -9.95 -11.56 -0.95
CA ILE A 89 -9.52 -11.53 -2.35
C ILE A 89 -10.67 -11.20 -3.34
N LEU A 90 -11.94 -11.24 -2.89
CA LEU A 90 -13.07 -10.92 -3.76
C LEU A 90 -13.16 -9.42 -4.04
N GLU A 91 -12.65 -8.57 -3.14
CA GLU A 91 -12.65 -7.13 -3.34
C GLU A 91 -11.87 -6.69 -4.59
N PRO A 92 -10.58 -7.04 -4.77
CA PRO A 92 -9.87 -6.70 -6.01
C PRO A 92 -10.46 -7.43 -7.23
N ALA A 93 -10.87 -8.69 -7.08
CA ALA A 93 -11.45 -9.46 -8.18
C ALA A 93 -12.74 -8.83 -8.74
N THR A 94 -13.54 -8.18 -7.90
CA THR A 94 -14.76 -7.45 -8.32
C THR A 94 -14.44 -6.31 -9.28
N PHE A 95 -13.24 -5.74 -9.21
CA PHE A 95 -12.77 -4.68 -10.09
C PHE A 95 -11.96 -5.21 -11.30
N GLY A 96 -11.90 -6.53 -11.50
CA GLY A 96 -11.14 -7.15 -12.60
C GLY A 96 -9.63 -7.03 -12.44
N ILE A 97 -9.17 -6.85 -11.20
CA ILE A 97 -7.74 -6.65 -10.90
C ILE A 97 -7.09 -8.01 -10.64
N PRO A 98 -5.99 -8.32 -11.36
CA PRO A 98 -5.23 -9.54 -11.14
C PRO A 98 -4.48 -9.53 -9.80
#